data_AF-A0A1V3HCY9-F1
#
_entry.id   AF-A0A1V3HCY9-F1
#
_cell.length_a   1.000
_cell.length_b   1.000
_cell.length_c   1.000
_cell.angle_alpha   90.00
_cell.angle_beta   90.00
_cell.angle_gamma   90.00
#
_symmetry.space_group_name_H-M   'P 1'
#
loop_
_entity.id
_entity.type
_entity.pdbx_description
1 polymer ?
#
loop_
_entity_poly.entity_id
_entity_poly.type
_entity_poly.pdbx_seq_one_letter_code
_entity_poly.pdbx_strand_id
1 'polypeptide(L)'
;MSTSWDQKKFDRWQELRKSLKECKRAKEYAQVIEVAEKIIDLDKKAPFIRIMTPLFHKEIGAACEKLGDLNKAIKNYQLAVDGFEKYRESSDLNKPDDWLKDIQSLSKKIERLQSKL
;
A
#
# COMPACT_ATOMS: atom_id res chain seq x y z
N MET A 1 25.37 -3.11 -1.26
CA MET A 1 25.57 -1.66 -0.98
C MET A 1 24.96 -1.37 0.37
N SER A 2 25.74 -0.85 1.33
CA SER A 2 25.23 -0.43 2.63
C SER A 2 24.20 0.68 2.43
N THR A 3 22.94 0.40 2.72
CA THR A 3 21.90 1.43 2.73
C THR A 3 22.11 2.26 3.99
N SER A 4 22.96 3.28 3.90
CA SER A 4 23.23 4.19 5.02
C SER A 4 21.93 4.84 5.48
N TRP A 5 21.77 4.97 6.78
CA TRP A 5 20.68 5.74 7.39
C TRP A 5 20.67 7.17 6.84
N ASP A 6 19.47 7.66 6.50
CA ASP A 6 19.26 9.04 6.07
C ASP A 6 18.09 9.65 6.87
N GLN A 7 18.42 10.52 7.82
CA GLN A 7 17.44 11.14 8.70
C GLN A 7 16.38 11.92 7.93
N LYS A 8 16.75 12.64 6.86
CA LYS A 8 15.80 13.45 6.09
C LYS A 8 14.77 12.57 5.38
N LYS A 9 15.20 11.43 4.85
CA LYS A 9 14.27 10.46 4.24
C LYS A 9 13.36 9.81 5.28
N PHE A 10 13.87 9.56 6.49
CA PHE A 10 13.08 9.03 7.59
C PHE A 10 12.04 10.05 8.11
N ASP A 11 12.43 11.31 8.29
CA ASP A 11 11.51 12.38 8.66
C ASP A 11 10.41 12.55 7.60
N ARG A 12 10.81 12.51 6.32
CA ARG A 12 9.86 12.57 5.20
C ARG A 12 8.85 11.42 5.22
N TRP A 13 9.30 10.22 5.57
CA TRP A 13 8.41 9.08 5.78
C TRP A 13 7.40 9.33 6.90
N GLN A 14 7.82 9.89 8.04
CA GLN A 14 6.93 10.21 9.15
C GLN A 14 5.88 11.26 8.76
N GLU A 15 6.28 12.31 8.04
CA GLU A 15 5.37 13.33 7.51
C GLU A 15 4.32 12.74 6.59
N LEU A 16 4.74 11.91 5.61
CA LEU A 16 3.83 11.29 4.66
C LEU A 16 2.83 10.37 5.37
N ARG A 17 3.26 9.60 6.37
CA ARG A 17 2.34 8.77 7.17
C ARG A 17 1.31 9.61 7.93
N LYS A 18 1.74 10.73 8.51
CA LYS A 18 0.84 11.64 9.23
C LYS A 18 -0.19 12.22 8.26
N SER A 19 0.27 12.74 7.13
CA SER A 19 -0.59 13.30 6.07
C SER A 19 -1.57 12.24 5.54
N LEU A 20 -1.11 11.01 5.28
CA LEU A 20 -1.99 9.92 4.84
C LEU A 20 -3.11 9.65 5.85
N LYS A 21 -2.79 9.63 7.14
CA LYS A 21 -3.78 9.43 8.21
C LYS A 21 -4.80 10.57 8.25
N GLU A 22 -4.36 11.81 8.06
CA GLU A 22 -5.22 12.99 8.03
C GLU A 22 -6.16 12.96 6.81
N CYS A 23 -5.64 12.74 5.61
CA CYS A 23 -6.45 12.61 4.39
C CYS A 23 -7.46 11.47 4.49
N LYS A 24 -7.07 10.31 5.04
CA LYS A 24 -7.98 9.20 5.30
C LYS A 24 -9.12 9.58 6.25
N ARG A 25 -8.83 10.33 7.31
CA ARG A 25 -9.83 10.80 8.27
C ARG A 25 -10.78 11.81 7.63
N ALA A 26 -10.25 12.69 6.79
CA ALA A 26 -11.00 13.70 6.04
C ALA A 26 -11.79 13.12 4.85
N LYS A 27 -11.59 11.84 4.51
CA LYS A 27 -12.16 11.17 3.30
C LYS A 27 -11.72 11.85 2.00
N GLU A 28 -10.53 12.42 2.03
CA GLU A 28 -9.84 13.10 0.94
C GLU A 28 -9.21 12.07 0.00
N TYR A 29 -10.04 11.31 -0.72
CA TYR A 29 -9.59 10.12 -1.46
C TYR A 29 -8.55 10.43 -2.54
N ALA A 30 -8.64 11.59 -3.21
CA ALA A 30 -7.63 12.00 -4.18
C ALA A 30 -6.26 12.24 -3.51
N GLN A 31 -6.22 12.94 -2.37
CA GLN A 31 -4.97 13.12 -1.63
C GLN A 31 -4.45 11.82 -1.02
N VAL A 32 -5.32 10.88 -0.62
CA VAL A 32 -4.90 9.55 -0.15
C VAL A 32 -4.08 8.84 -1.23
N ILE A 33 -4.53 8.91 -2.50
CA ILE A 33 -3.80 8.31 -3.62
C ILE A 33 -2.44 8.98 -3.78
N GLU A 34 -2.40 10.31 -3.87
CA GLU A 34 -1.17 11.07 -4.08
C GLU A 34 -0.12 10.82 -2.97
N VAL A 35 -0.55 10.81 -1.71
CA VAL A 35 0.34 10.58 -0.57
C VAL A 35 0.83 9.12 -0.55
N ALA A 36 -0.03 8.15 -0.85
CA ALA A 36 0.37 6.75 -0.92
C ALA A 36 1.37 6.49 -2.06
N GLU A 37 1.20 7.13 -3.22
CA GLU A 37 2.16 7.06 -4.34
C GLU A 37 3.52 7.65 -3.95
N LYS A 38 3.54 8.79 -3.24
CA LYS A 38 4.77 9.39 -2.70
C LYS A 38 5.49 8.47 -1.72
N ILE A 39 4.74 7.71 -0.92
CA ILE A 39 5.30 6.71 0.00
C ILE A 39 5.94 5.55 -0.77
N ILE A 40 5.27 5.05 -1.80
CA ILE A 40 5.79 3.96 -2.64
C ILE A 40 7.07 4.40 -3.37
N ASP A 41 7.11 5.64 -3.86
CA ASP A 41 8.33 6.21 -4.46
C ASP A 41 9.46 6.39 -3.44
N LEU A 42 9.13 6.76 -2.19
CA LEU A 42 10.11 6.89 -1.12
C LEU A 42 10.77 5.56 -0.78
N ASP A 43 10.06 4.43 -0.84
CA ASP A 43 10.64 3.10 -0.58
C ASP A 43 11.81 2.80 -1.52
N LYS A 44 11.68 3.14 -2.82
CA LYS A 44 12.75 3.00 -3.81
C LYS A 44 13.98 3.85 -3.48
N LYS A 45 13.77 5.01 -2.86
CA LYS A 45 14.81 5.99 -2.50
C LYS A 45 15.38 5.76 -1.10
N ALA A 46 14.67 5.02 -0.25
CA ALA A 46 14.98 4.80 1.15
C ALA A 46 14.77 3.33 1.57
N PRO A 47 15.44 2.34 0.93
CA PRO A 47 15.19 0.93 1.23
C PRO A 47 15.53 0.54 2.68
N PHE A 48 16.34 1.35 3.39
CA PHE A 48 16.64 1.15 4.81
C PHE A 48 15.39 1.28 5.71
N ILE A 49 14.35 1.99 5.26
CA ILE A 49 13.08 2.15 6.01
C ILE A 49 12.27 0.85 5.96
N ARG A 50 12.48 0.00 4.93
CA ARG A 50 11.75 -1.25 4.71
C ARG A 50 10.23 -1.02 4.70
N ILE A 51 9.77 -0.12 3.82
CA ILE A 51 8.35 0.23 3.78
C ILE A 51 7.59 -0.98 3.22
N MET A 52 6.54 -1.40 3.93
CA MET A 52 5.62 -2.42 3.44
C MET A 52 4.70 -1.83 2.35
N THR A 53 5.25 -1.65 1.15
CA THR A 53 4.57 -1.05 -0.02
C THR A 53 3.21 -1.66 -0.36
N PRO A 54 2.93 -2.97 -0.14
CA PRO A 54 1.61 -3.54 -0.42
C PRO A 54 0.48 -2.90 0.41
N LEU A 55 0.78 -2.40 1.60
CA LEU A 55 -0.20 -1.66 2.42
C LEU A 55 -0.66 -0.39 1.69
N PHE A 56 0.23 0.30 0.99
CA PHE A 56 -0.09 1.57 0.33
C PHE A 56 -0.83 1.35 -0.98
N HIS A 57 -0.54 0.28 -1.71
CA HIS A 57 -1.39 -0.16 -2.82
C HIS A 57 -2.82 -0.49 -2.37
N LYS A 58 -2.99 -1.13 -1.21
CA LYS A 58 -4.31 -1.35 -0.62
C LYS A 58 -5.05 -0.04 -0.31
N GLU A 59 -4.35 0.97 0.20
CA GLU A 59 -4.95 2.31 0.45
C GLU A 59 -5.38 3.00 -0.85
N ILE A 60 -4.53 2.95 -1.89
CA ILE A 60 -4.87 3.47 -3.23
C ILE A 60 -6.10 2.75 -3.78
N GLY A 61 -6.13 1.42 -3.72
CA GLY A 61 -7.27 0.64 -4.19
C GLY A 61 -8.58 1.02 -3.50
N ALA A 62 -8.54 1.24 -2.18
CA ALA A 62 -9.69 1.69 -1.39
C ALA A 62 -10.15 3.10 -1.78
N ALA A 63 -9.22 4.03 -2.00
CA ALA A 63 -9.54 5.38 -2.45
C ALA A 63 -10.14 5.39 -3.87
N CYS A 64 -9.55 4.66 -4.82
CA CYS A 64 -10.07 4.52 -6.18
C CYS A 64 -11.49 3.93 -6.20
N GLU A 65 -11.77 2.91 -5.39
CA GLU A 65 -13.11 2.33 -5.28
C GLU A 65 -14.12 3.37 -4.76
N LYS A 66 -13.73 4.21 -3.79
CA LYS A 66 -14.59 5.28 -3.27
C LYS A 66 -14.84 6.40 -4.27
N LEU A 67 -13.90 6.63 -5.18
CA LEU A 67 -14.02 7.58 -6.29
C LEU A 67 -14.74 6.98 -7.51
N GLY A 68 -15.09 5.69 -7.49
CA GLY A 68 -15.75 5.00 -8.60
C GLY A 68 -14.82 4.52 -9.72
N ASP A 69 -13.51 4.72 -9.60
CA ASP A 69 -12.52 4.21 -10.56
C ASP A 69 -12.21 2.73 -10.27
N LEU A 70 -13.15 1.86 -10.64
CA LEU A 70 -13.09 0.43 -10.32
C LEU A 70 -11.90 -0.27 -10.98
N ASN A 71 -11.51 0.16 -12.19
CA ASN A 71 -10.35 -0.38 -12.90
C ASN A 71 -9.04 -0.11 -12.13
N LYS A 72 -8.81 1.14 -11.67
CA LYS A 72 -7.65 1.45 -10.84
C LYS A 72 -7.73 0.80 -9.46
N ALA A 73 -8.93 0.64 -8.91
CA ALA A 73 -9.12 -0.06 -7.64
C ALA A 73 -8.64 -1.52 -7.74
N ILE A 74 -9.13 -2.26 -8.74
CA ILE A 74 -8.75 -3.65 -9.01
C ILE A 74 -7.24 -3.75 -9.21
N LYS A 75 -6.66 -2.92 -10.08
CA LYS A 75 -5.23 -2.93 -10.36
C LYS A 75 -4.39 -2.75 -9.09
N ASN A 76 -4.76 -1.81 -8.23
CA ASN A 76 -4.01 -1.58 -6.99
C ASN A 76 -4.23 -2.66 -5.94
N TYR A 77 -5.42 -3.25 -5.85
CA TYR A 77 -5.62 -4.42 -5.00
C TYR A 77 -4.79 -5.62 -5.47
N GLN A 78 -4.66 -5.84 -6.79
CA GLN A 78 -3.80 -6.89 -7.32
C GLN A 78 -2.34 -6.66 -6.95
N LEU A 79 -1.84 -5.43 -7.13
CA LEU A 79 -0.47 -5.07 -6.71
C LEU A 79 -0.24 -5.28 -5.21
N ALA A 80 -1.25 -5.04 -4.37
CA ALA A 80 -1.17 -5.34 -2.95
C ALA A 80 -1.11 -6.85 -2.68
N VAL A 81 -1.95 -7.65 -3.34
CA VAL A 81 -1.94 -9.13 -3.22
C VAL A 81 -0.58 -9.69 -3.63
N ASP A 82 -0.11 -9.38 -4.84
CA ASP A 82 1.17 -9.86 -5.36
C ASP A 82 2.34 -9.49 -4.42
N GLY A 83 2.28 -8.29 -3.84
CA GLY A 83 3.30 -7.80 -2.92
C GLY A 83 3.26 -8.51 -1.56
N PHE A 84 2.08 -8.81 -1.03
CA PHE A 84 1.95 -9.62 0.18
C PHE A 84 2.43 -11.06 -0.04
N GLU A 85 2.08 -11.68 -1.17
CA GLU A 85 2.54 -13.01 -1.55
C GLU A 85 4.07 -13.07 -1.63
N LYS A 86 4.69 -12.14 -2.36
CA LYS A 86 6.15 -12.03 -2.44
C LYS A 86 6.82 -11.81 -1.08
N TYR A 87 6.23 -10.97 -0.21
CA TYR A 87 6.77 -10.76 1.13
C TYR A 87 6.76 -12.08 1.92
N ARG A 88 5.68 -12.86 1.83
CA ARG A 88 5.59 -14.15 2.49
C ARG A 88 6.56 -15.20 1.94
N GLU A 89 6.89 -15.16 0.66
CA GLU A 89 7.86 -16.07 0.06
C GLU A 89 9.31 -15.73 0.43
N SER A 90 9.61 -14.45 0.65
CA SER A 90 10.98 -13.93 0.73
C SER A 90 11.44 -13.50 2.13
N SER A 91 10.55 -13.44 3.12
CA SER A 91 10.84 -12.83 4.43
C SER A 91 10.54 -13.76 5.61
N ASP A 92 11.23 -13.52 6.72
CA ASP A 92 10.91 -14.12 8.02
C ASP A 92 9.58 -13.54 8.52
N LEU A 93 8.50 -14.25 8.26
CA LEU A 93 7.19 -13.95 8.81
C LEU A 93 7.26 -13.99 10.34
N ASN A 94 6.56 -13.07 11.02
CA ASN A 94 6.45 -13.18 12.48
C ASN A 94 5.55 -14.36 12.85
N LYS A 95 4.52 -14.60 12.04
CA LYS A 95 3.62 -15.75 12.15
C LYS A 95 3.36 -16.36 10.77
N PRO A 96 3.16 -17.69 10.65
CA PRO A 96 2.89 -18.34 9.36
C PRO A 96 1.70 -17.72 8.59
N ASP A 97 0.73 -17.20 9.33
CA ASP A 97 -0.51 -16.63 8.80
C ASP A 97 -0.44 -15.12 8.49
N ASP A 98 0.71 -14.48 8.72
CA ASP A 98 0.88 -13.06 8.42
C ASP A 98 0.50 -12.80 6.95
N TRP A 99 -0.32 -11.76 6.76
CA TRP A 99 -0.86 -11.31 5.47
C TRP A 99 -1.84 -12.25 4.75
N LEU A 100 -2.05 -13.49 5.19
CA LEU A 100 -2.99 -14.42 4.53
C LEU A 100 -4.42 -13.86 4.51
N LYS A 101 -4.87 -13.26 5.62
CA LYS A 101 -6.20 -12.67 5.71
C LYS A 101 -6.36 -11.45 4.79
N ASP A 102 -5.31 -10.64 4.66
CA ASP A 102 -5.30 -9.49 3.74
C ASP A 102 -5.38 -9.96 2.29
N ILE A 103 -4.58 -10.96 1.90
CA ILE A 103 -4.62 -11.58 0.58
C ILE A 103 -6.04 -12.08 0.27
N GLN A 104 -6.60 -12.94 1.13
CA GLN A 104 -7.95 -13.50 0.94
C GLN A 104 -9.03 -12.42 0.85
N SER A 105 -8.95 -11.40 1.72
CA SER A 105 -9.91 -10.29 1.71
C SER A 105 -9.81 -9.45 0.45
N LEU A 106 -8.61 -9.23 -0.07
CA LEU A 106 -8.37 -8.45 -1.28
C LEU A 106 -8.77 -9.23 -2.53
N SER A 107 -8.44 -10.52 -2.63
CA SER A 107 -8.86 -11.37 -3.75
C SER A 107 -10.38 -11.43 -3.90
N LYS A 108 -11.11 -11.66 -2.80
CA LYS A 108 -12.59 -11.60 -2.80
C LYS A 108 -13.11 -10.24 -3.25
N LYS A 109 -12.40 -9.17 -2.88
CA LYS A 109 -12.78 -7.81 -3.24
C LYS A 109 -12.57 -7.54 -4.72
N ILE A 110 -11.45 -8.03 -5.29
CA ILE A 110 -11.15 -7.97 -6.71
C ILE A 110 -12.23 -8.69 -7.52
N GLU A 111 -12.55 -9.95 -7.18
CA GLU A 111 -13.61 -10.74 -7.84
C GLU A 111 -14.94 -9.99 -7.86
N ARG A 112 -15.35 -9.45 -6.71
CA ARG A 112 -16.59 -8.66 -6.58
C ARG A 112 -16.59 -7.38 -7.40
N LEU A 113 -15.44 -6.75 -7.60
CA LEU A 113 -15.34 -5.54 -8.41
C LEU A 113 -15.30 -5.88 -9.90
N GLN A 114 -14.64 -6.97 -10.29
CA GLN A 114 -14.61 -7.47 -11.66
C GLN A 114 -16.02 -7.86 -12.13
N SER A 115 -16.85 -8.42 -11.26
CA SER A 115 -18.25 -8.75 -11.60
C SER A 115 -19.16 -7.54 -11.82
N LYS A 116 -18.67 -6.31 -11.64
CA LYS A 116 -19.41 -5.05 -11.80
C LYS A 116 -18.97 -4.24 -13.01
N LEU A 117 -17.91 -4.69 -13.70
CA LEU A 117 -17.41 -4.14 -14.95
C LEU A 117 -18.07 -4.86 -16.13
#